data_AF-A0A6L3EKD6-F1
#
_entry.id   AF-A0A6L3EKD6-F1
#
_cell.length_a   1.000
_cell.length_b   1.000
_cell.length_c   1.000
_cell.angle_alpha   90.00
_cell.angle_beta   90.00
_cell.angle_gamma   90.00
#
_symmetry.space_group_name_H-M   'P 1'
#
loop_
_entity.id
_entity.type
_entity.pdbx_description
1 polymer ?
#
loop_
_entity_poly.entity_id
_entity_poly.type
_entity_poly.pdbx_seq_one_letter_code
_entity_poly.pdbx_strand_id
1 'polypeptide(L)'
;MLDVTLRMKYTDEPLKRTPVELRLDTAPDRPLLGATDRTGVAHFDIEPVSGRIMVGGATRYHGRLAGEITISLMSLTEAATVNESGAPGGSKGGSTAYPSMQIRKLVVGDREVETDSEGYLVNLDDWSEDFVRAEAEYEGLVLTDAHWEVIRYLRDYYERHHVQAQVREIIRHFTREWGRETGSSKALHKLFSRGGPQKQGNRLAGLLRVKGEH
;
A
#
# COMPACT_ATOMS: atom_id res chain seq x y z
N MET A 1 -9.12 -11.07 -14.11
CA MET A 1 -8.86 -10.20 -15.27
C MET A 1 -8.74 -8.76 -14.81
N LEU A 2 -7.70 -8.06 -15.27
CA LEU A 2 -7.46 -6.64 -15.05
C LEU A 2 -7.33 -5.95 -16.42
N ASP A 3 -8.08 -4.87 -16.61
CA ASP A 3 -7.98 -3.98 -17.76
C ASP A 3 -7.45 -2.62 -17.31
N VAL A 4 -6.31 -2.22 -17.88
CA VAL A 4 -5.68 -0.92 -17.62
C VAL A 4 -5.90 0.00 -18.80
N THR A 5 -6.74 1.02 -18.61
CA THR A 5 -7.07 1.99 -19.65
C THR A 5 -6.20 3.24 -19.49
N LEU A 6 -5.37 3.54 -20.50
CA LEU A 6 -4.54 4.73 -20.54
C LEU A 6 -5.07 5.77 -21.53
N ARG A 7 -5.19 7.01 -21.07
CA ARG A 7 -5.69 8.12 -21.88
C ARG A 7 -5.02 9.45 -21.53
N MET A 8 -5.02 10.37 -22.49
CA MET A 8 -4.57 11.74 -22.28
C MET A 8 -5.63 12.51 -21.49
N LYS A 9 -5.23 13.15 -20.39
CA LYS A 9 -6.15 13.83 -19.47
C LYS A 9 -6.95 14.97 -20.14
N TYR A 10 -6.32 15.68 -21.09
CA TYR A 10 -6.91 16.86 -21.73
C TYR A 10 -7.71 16.56 -22.99
N THR A 11 -7.25 15.62 -23.80
CA THR A 11 -7.87 15.29 -25.09
C THR A 11 -8.79 14.08 -25.00
N ASP A 12 -8.75 13.34 -23.89
CA ASP A 12 -9.38 12.01 -23.71
C ASP A 12 -8.91 10.98 -24.76
N GLU A 13 -7.83 11.28 -25.49
CA GLU A 13 -7.31 10.40 -26.52
C GLU A 13 -6.64 9.17 -25.92
N PRO A 14 -6.87 7.98 -26.48
CA PRO A 14 -6.26 6.76 -25.99
C PRO A 14 -4.76 6.75 -26.24
N LEU A 15 -3.99 6.38 -25.22
CA LEU A 15 -2.56 6.17 -25.33
C LEU A 15 -2.31 4.77 -25.86
N LYS A 16 -1.95 4.67 -27.15
CA LYS A 16 -1.82 3.40 -27.90
C LYS A 16 -0.42 2.84 -27.80
N ARG A 17 -0.28 1.51 -27.80
CA ARG A 17 1.01 0.79 -27.76
C ARG A 17 1.94 1.27 -26.66
N THR A 18 1.36 1.78 -25.59
CA THR A 18 2.09 2.34 -24.46
C THR A 18 2.43 1.19 -23.51
N PRO A 19 3.72 0.96 -23.19
CA PRO A 19 4.11 -0.08 -22.26
C PRO A 19 3.49 0.13 -20.87
N VAL A 20 3.00 -0.95 -20.30
CA VAL A 20 2.43 -1.02 -18.95
C VAL A 20 3.16 -2.11 -18.19
N GLU A 21 3.68 -1.78 -17.03
CA GLU A 21 4.34 -2.72 -16.13
C GLU A 21 3.52 -2.84 -14.84
N LEU A 22 3.20 -4.08 -14.44
CA LEU A 22 2.63 -4.37 -13.14
C LEU A 22 3.72 -4.89 -12.22
N ARG A 23 3.85 -4.30 -11.04
CA ARG A 23 4.69 -4.82 -9.95
C ARG A 23 3.80 -5.27 -8.81
N LEU A 24 3.83 -6.56 -8.49
CA LEU A 24 2.99 -7.13 -7.44
C LEU A 24 3.66 -6.96 -6.08
N ASP A 25 2.88 -6.68 -5.04
CA ASP A 25 3.41 -6.45 -3.69
C ASP A 25 4.01 -7.72 -3.07
N THR A 26 3.48 -8.88 -3.47
CA THR A 26 3.93 -10.22 -3.07
C THR A 26 5.07 -10.77 -3.93
N ALA A 27 5.37 -10.13 -5.07
CA ALA A 27 6.43 -10.54 -6.00
C ALA A 27 7.04 -9.33 -6.73
N PRO A 28 7.69 -8.38 -6.01
CA PRO A 28 8.14 -7.11 -6.57
C PRO A 28 9.22 -7.28 -7.64
N ASP A 29 10.04 -8.34 -7.55
CA ASP A 29 11.14 -8.61 -8.47
C ASP A 29 10.71 -9.30 -9.79
N ARG A 30 9.42 -9.62 -9.93
CA ARG A 30 8.88 -10.31 -11.10
C ARG A 30 7.75 -9.50 -11.75
N PRO A 31 8.08 -8.42 -12.50
CA PRO A 31 7.07 -7.59 -13.12
C PRO A 31 6.31 -8.33 -14.22
N LEU A 32 5.02 -8.01 -14.36
CA LEU A 32 4.20 -8.43 -15.50
C LEU A 32 4.19 -7.32 -16.54
N LEU A 33 4.55 -7.64 -17.78
CA LEU A 33 4.68 -6.66 -18.86
C LEU A 33 3.52 -6.78 -19.82
N GLY A 34 2.94 -5.64 -20.18
CA GLY A 34 1.90 -5.51 -21.19
C GLY A 34 2.07 -4.22 -21.99
N ALA A 35 1.21 -4.03 -22.97
CA ALA A 35 1.12 -2.77 -23.69
C ALA A 35 -0.33 -2.50 -24.07
N THR A 36 -0.70 -1.23 -24.13
CA THR A 36 -2.04 -0.85 -24.56
C THR A 36 -2.27 -1.14 -26.03
N ASP A 37 -3.49 -1.52 -26.37
CA ASP A 37 -3.92 -1.76 -27.74
C ASP A 37 -4.25 -0.44 -28.48
N ARG A 38 -5.00 -0.52 -29.60
CA ARG A 38 -5.44 0.66 -30.36
C ARG A 38 -6.50 1.51 -29.64
N THR A 39 -7.18 0.93 -28.66
CA THR A 39 -8.20 1.61 -27.83
C THR A 39 -7.62 2.17 -26.54
N GLY A 40 -6.33 1.94 -26.27
CA GLY A 40 -5.66 2.43 -25.08
C GLY A 40 -5.76 1.47 -23.90
N VAL A 41 -6.14 0.21 -24.11
CA VAL A 41 -6.35 -0.76 -23.03
C VAL A 41 -5.25 -1.82 -23.04
N ALA A 42 -4.64 -2.07 -21.88
CA ALA A 42 -3.74 -3.20 -21.65
C ALA A 42 -4.47 -4.26 -20.82
N HIS A 43 -4.50 -5.51 -21.32
CA HIS A 43 -5.21 -6.62 -20.70
C HIS A 43 -4.25 -7.54 -19.94
N PHE A 44 -4.59 -7.89 -18.71
CA PHE A 44 -3.84 -8.81 -17.87
C PHE A 44 -4.75 -9.91 -17.32
N ASP A 45 -4.42 -11.15 -17.63
CA ASP A 45 -5.11 -12.32 -17.08
C ASP A 45 -4.53 -12.69 -15.71
N ILE A 46 -4.94 -11.92 -14.71
CA ILE A 46 -4.56 -12.10 -13.31
C ILE A 46 -5.79 -12.15 -12.40
N GLU A 47 -5.68 -12.91 -11.33
CA GLU A 47 -6.58 -12.82 -10.18
C GLU A 47 -6.39 -11.48 -9.45
N PRO A 48 -7.38 -11.01 -8.67
CA PRO A 48 -7.23 -9.80 -7.85
C PRO A 48 -6.02 -9.89 -6.91
N VAL A 49 -5.09 -8.96 -7.06
CA VAL A 49 -3.85 -8.87 -6.28
C VAL A 49 -3.56 -7.42 -5.89
N SER A 50 -2.57 -7.17 -5.03
CA SER A 50 -2.13 -5.82 -4.68
C SER A 50 -0.82 -5.49 -5.37
N GLY A 51 -0.65 -4.25 -5.84
CA GLY A 51 0.57 -3.84 -6.52
C GLY A 51 0.48 -2.47 -7.17
N ARG A 52 1.44 -2.20 -8.07
CA ARG A 52 1.57 -0.94 -8.79
C ARG A 52 1.40 -1.13 -10.28
N ILE A 53 0.82 -0.12 -10.92
CA ILE A 53 0.85 0.04 -12.37
C ILE A 53 1.84 1.14 -12.69
N MET A 54 2.83 0.82 -13.51
CA MET A 54 3.84 1.76 -13.98
C MET A 54 3.68 2.02 -15.47
N VAL A 55 3.84 3.28 -15.86
CA VAL A 55 3.80 3.74 -17.25
C VAL A 55 4.89 4.78 -17.45
N GLY A 56 5.77 4.55 -18.44
CA GLY A 56 6.92 5.42 -18.70
C GLY A 56 7.95 5.40 -17.56
N GLY A 57 8.08 4.28 -16.84
CA GLY A 57 9.00 4.13 -15.72
C GLY A 57 8.55 4.76 -14.40
N ALA A 58 7.36 5.38 -14.37
CA ALA A 58 6.80 6.01 -13.17
C ALA A 58 5.57 5.23 -12.68
N THR A 59 5.43 5.08 -11.36
CA THR A 59 4.20 4.56 -10.75
C THR A 59 3.04 5.53 -11.02
N ARG A 60 1.97 5.00 -11.59
CA ARG A 60 0.74 5.74 -11.93
C ARG A 60 -0.47 5.33 -11.11
N TYR A 61 -0.47 4.09 -10.62
CA TYR A 61 -1.48 3.56 -9.72
C TYR A 61 -0.82 2.64 -8.70
N HIS A 62 -1.37 2.60 -7.49
CA HIS A 62 -0.92 1.73 -6.41
C HIS A 62 -2.12 1.27 -5.58
N GLY A 63 -2.28 -0.03 -5.42
CA GLY A 63 -3.36 -0.62 -4.63
C GLY A 63 -3.86 -1.91 -5.25
N ARG A 64 -5.17 -2.15 -5.14
CA ARG A 64 -5.81 -3.36 -5.66
C ARG A 64 -5.85 -3.37 -7.18
N LEU A 65 -5.27 -4.40 -7.78
CA LEU A 65 -5.20 -4.64 -9.21
C LEU A 65 -6.31 -5.62 -9.61
N ALA A 66 -7.52 -5.09 -9.87
CA ALA A 66 -8.67 -5.89 -10.27
C ALA A 66 -9.67 -5.06 -11.09
N GLY A 67 -10.39 -5.73 -12.01
CA GLY A 67 -11.45 -5.10 -12.78
C GLY A 67 -10.89 -4.09 -13.80
N GLU A 68 -11.47 -2.90 -13.86
CA GLU A 68 -11.04 -1.84 -14.77
C GLU A 68 -10.39 -0.69 -13.99
N ILE A 69 -9.17 -0.34 -14.37
CA ILE A 69 -8.42 0.79 -13.80
C ILE A 69 -8.11 1.78 -14.91
N THR A 70 -8.65 2.99 -14.80
CA THR A 70 -8.36 4.08 -15.74
C THR A 70 -7.30 5.01 -15.19
N ILE A 71 -6.26 5.27 -15.98
CA ILE A 71 -5.16 6.17 -15.68
C ILE A 71 -5.15 7.27 -16.75
N SER A 72 -5.40 8.50 -16.30
CA SER A 72 -5.33 9.69 -17.14
C SER A 72 -4.00 10.39 -16.94
N LEU A 73 -3.20 10.52 -18.01
CA LEU A 73 -1.88 11.13 -18.00
C LEU A 73 -1.89 12.51 -18.64
N MET A 74 -1.14 13.45 -18.05
CA MET A 74 -0.89 14.77 -18.64
C MET A 74 0.18 14.67 -19.72
N SER A 75 1.20 13.83 -19.47
CA SER A 75 2.31 13.50 -20.35
C SER A 75 2.90 12.14 -19.92
N LEU A 76 3.58 11.44 -20.83
CA LEU A 76 4.35 10.23 -20.49
C LEU A 76 5.50 10.51 -19.51
N THR A 77 5.99 11.75 -19.44
CA THR A 77 7.08 12.19 -18.56
C THR A 77 6.59 12.78 -17.23
N GLU A 78 5.30 12.68 -16.91
CA GLU A 78 4.74 13.18 -15.65
C GLU A 78 5.38 12.46 -14.45
N ALA A 79 5.58 13.15 -13.32
CA ALA A 79 6.18 12.56 -12.12
C ALA A 79 5.32 11.40 -11.54
N ALA A 80 5.94 10.50 -10.78
CA ALA A 80 5.25 9.37 -10.16
C ALA A 80 4.23 9.82 -9.09
N THR A 81 3.18 9.04 -8.89
CA THR A 81 2.14 9.31 -7.88
C THR A 81 2.57 8.95 -6.46
N VAL A 82 3.58 8.09 -6.33
CA VAL A 82 4.21 7.67 -5.06
C VAL A 82 5.73 7.79 -5.21
N ASN A 83 6.44 8.05 -4.11
CA ASN A 83 7.89 8.10 -4.13
C ASN A 83 8.52 6.69 -4.24
N GLU A 84 9.85 6.62 -4.36
CA GLU A 84 10.59 5.36 -4.55
C GLU A 84 10.39 4.35 -3.41
N SER A 85 10.05 4.82 -2.20
CA SER A 85 9.80 3.94 -1.03
C SER A 85 8.36 3.43 -0.92
N GLY A 86 7.48 3.81 -1.87
CA GLY A 86 6.05 3.47 -1.85
C GLY A 86 5.22 4.35 -0.91
N ALA A 87 5.81 5.39 -0.34
CA ALA A 87 5.11 6.37 0.49
C ALA A 87 4.43 7.41 -0.43
N PRO A 88 3.15 7.75 -0.18
CA PRO A 88 2.57 8.94 -0.76
C PRO A 88 3.32 10.17 -0.22
N GLY A 89 3.60 11.14 -1.09
CA GLY A 89 4.55 12.23 -0.83
C GLY A 89 4.10 13.32 0.16
N GLY A 90 3.41 12.99 1.26
CA GLY A 90 2.54 13.93 1.97
C GLY A 90 2.76 14.20 3.47
N SER A 91 3.62 13.51 4.22
CA SER A 91 3.81 13.87 5.64
C SER A 91 5.20 13.56 6.17
N LYS A 92 5.84 14.60 6.75
CA LYS A 92 7.00 14.44 7.63
C LYS A 92 6.47 14.17 9.04
N GLY A 93 6.39 12.90 9.42
CA GLY A 93 5.83 12.49 10.70
C GLY A 93 6.80 12.64 11.88
N GLY A 94 8.08 12.93 11.62
CA GLY A 94 9.06 13.26 12.64
C GLY A 94 9.33 12.12 13.65
N SER A 95 10.19 12.42 14.63
CA SER A 95 10.53 11.49 15.70
C SER A 95 9.50 11.51 16.83
N THR A 96 9.18 10.33 17.35
CA THR A 96 8.23 10.05 18.43
C THR A 96 8.94 9.59 19.70
N ALA A 97 10.28 9.62 19.71
CA ALA A 97 11.11 9.17 20.81
C ALA A 97 10.81 9.92 22.11
N TYR A 98 10.77 9.19 23.22
CA TYR A 98 10.71 9.75 24.58
C TYR A 98 11.78 9.10 25.47
N PRO A 99 12.23 9.76 26.56
CA PRO A 99 13.44 9.37 27.29
C PRO A 99 13.50 7.93 27.85
N SER A 100 12.35 7.28 28.03
CA SER A 100 12.23 5.91 28.54
C SER A 100 11.75 4.90 27.48
N MET A 101 11.73 5.29 26.21
CA MET A 101 11.33 4.41 25.11
C MET A 101 12.38 3.30 24.94
N GLN A 102 11.92 2.05 24.96
CA GLN A 102 12.77 0.92 24.60
C GLN A 102 12.85 0.84 23.07
N ILE A 103 14.02 1.12 22.52
CA ILE A 103 14.27 1.10 21.08
C ILE A 103 14.74 -0.29 20.66
N ARG A 104 14.16 -0.78 19.57
CA ARG A 104 14.60 -1.96 18.80
C ARG A 104 15.08 -1.48 17.44
N LYS A 105 16.17 -2.07 16.96
CA LYS A 105 16.69 -1.84 15.61
C LYS A 105 16.23 -2.96 14.68
N LEU A 106 15.71 -2.59 13.53
CA LEU A 106 15.27 -3.50 12.48
C LEU A 106 16.12 -3.24 11.22
N VAL A 107 16.70 -4.29 10.64
CA VAL A 107 17.43 -4.19 9.37
C VAL A 107 16.41 -4.15 8.24
N VAL A 108 16.45 -3.10 7.43
CA VAL A 108 15.54 -2.84 6.31
C VAL A 108 16.39 -2.57 5.06
N GLY A 109 16.58 -3.59 4.23
CA GLY A 109 17.57 -3.53 3.14
C GLY A 109 18.97 -3.29 3.68
N ASP A 110 19.65 -2.25 3.19
CA ASP A 110 21.01 -1.88 3.61
C ASP A 110 21.05 -0.86 4.78
N ARG A 111 19.91 -0.56 5.42
CA ARG A 111 19.81 0.42 6.50
C ARG A 111 19.18 -0.16 7.77
N GLU A 112 19.44 0.49 8.91
CA GLU A 112 18.74 0.22 10.17
C GLU A 112 17.60 1.23 10.36
N VAL A 113 16.44 0.73 10.79
CA VAL A 113 15.28 1.52 11.19
C VAL A 113 15.00 1.28 12.68
N GLU A 114 14.69 2.35 13.41
CA GLU A 114 14.37 2.26 14.84
C GLU A 114 12.86 2.11 15.04
N THR A 115 12.47 1.13 15.83
CA THR A 115 11.10 0.93 16.33
C THR A 115 11.09 0.96 17.85
N ASP A 116 9.93 1.18 18.47
CA ASP A 116 9.75 0.87 19.88
C ASP A 116 9.69 -0.66 20.12
N SER A 117 9.54 -1.06 21.37
CA SER A 117 9.46 -2.49 21.77
C SER A 117 8.21 -3.19 21.24
N GLU A 118 7.15 -2.45 20.90
CA GLU A 118 5.95 -2.98 20.26
C GLU A 118 6.02 -2.97 18.73
N GLY A 119 7.09 -2.41 18.14
CA GLY A 119 7.39 -2.35 16.71
C GLY A 119 6.85 -1.12 15.97
N TYR A 120 6.41 -0.09 16.68
CA TYR A 120 6.03 1.19 16.07
C TYR A 120 7.28 1.99 15.70
N LEU A 121 7.29 2.60 14.52
CA LEU A 121 8.41 3.44 14.07
C LEU A 121 8.70 4.56 15.06
N VAL A 122 9.97 4.68 15.47
CA VAL A 122 10.44 5.83 16.26
C VAL A 122 10.37 7.08 15.40
N ASN A 123 10.79 7.00 14.14
CA ASN A 123 10.68 8.06 13.16
C ASN A 123 9.73 7.63 12.05
N LEU A 124 8.59 8.32 11.93
CA LEU A 124 7.56 7.98 10.95
C LEU A 124 8.04 8.12 9.50
N ASP A 125 9.06 8.95 9.26
CA ASP A 125 9.66 9.15 7.95
C ASP A 125 10.48 7.93 7.48
N ASP A 126 10.77 6.98 8.39
CA ASP A 126 11.44 5.74 8.04
C ASP A 126 10.53 4.68 7.43
N TRP A 127 9.21 4.94 7.37
CA TRP A 127 8.28 4.02 6.74
C TRP A 127 8.63 3.78 5.27
N SER A 128 8.63 2.51 4.90
CA SER A 128 8.85 2.02 3.55
C SER A 128 8.21 0.64 3.42
N GLU A 129 7.98 0.17 2.21
CA GLU A 129 7.50 -1.20 2.03
C GLU A 129 8.48 -2.24 2.56
N ASP A 130 9.79 -1.97 2.50
CA ASP A 130 10.79 -2.89 3.05
C ASP A 130 10.74 -2.92 4.58
N PHE A 131 10.38 -1.81 5.23
CA PHE A 131 10.08 -1.81 6.65
C PHE A 131 8.88 -2.72 6.95
N VAL A 132 7.81 -2.64 6.16
CA VAL A 132 6.63 -3.51 6.32
C VAL A 132 7.03 -4.98 6.21
N ARG A 133 7.86 -5.33 5.21
CA ARG A 133 8.35 -6.69 5.00
C ARG A 133 9.19 -7.18 6.18
N ALA A 134 10.18 -6.39 6.61
CA ALA A 134 11.06 -6.74 7.72
C ALA A 134 10.30 -6.87 9.05
N GLU A 135 9.34 -5.98 9.32
CA GLU A 135 8.55 -6.02 10.55
C GLU A 135 7.57 -7.22 10.53
N ALA A 136 6.95 -7.50 9.39
CA ALA A 136 6.09 -8.68 9.25
C ALA A 136 6.88 -9.98 9.42
N GLU A 137 8.08 -10.08 8.86
CA GLU A 137 8.98 -11.22 9.05
C GLU A 137 9.34 -11.39 10.53
N TYR A 138 9.73 -10.32 11.21
CA TYR A 138 10.01 -10.33 12.65
C TYR A 138 8.80 -10.81 13.48
N GLU A 139 7.59 -10.44 13.07
CA GLU A 139 6.36 -10.86 13.73
C GLU A 139 5.89 -12.28 13.39
N GLY A 140 6.52 -12.93 12.40
CA GLY A 140 6.09 -14.21 11.85
C GLY A 140 4.80 -14.12 11.02
N LEU A 141 4.54 -12.95 10.43
CA LEU A 141 3.38 -12.68 9.58
C LEU A 141 3.76 -12.83 8.10
N VAL A 142 3.11 -13.77 7.41
CA VAL A 142 3.23 -13.89 5.95
C VAL A 142 2.34 -12.85 5.29
N LEU A 143 2.96 -11.85 4.65
CA LEU A 143 2.23 -10.82 3.92
C LEU A 143 1.57 -11.39 2.66
N THR A 144 0.29 -11.11 2.51
CA THR A 144 -0.52 -11.43 1.33
C THR A 144 -1.09 -10.14 0.74
N ASP A 145 -1.69 -10.21 -0.45
CA ASP A 145 -2.32 -9.06 -1.09
C ASP A 145 -3.36 -8.39 -0.18
N ALA A 146 -4.12 -9.19 0.57
CA ALA A 146 -5.08 -8.67 1.55
C ALA A 146 -4.40 -7.85 2.66
N HIS A 147 -3.22 -8.26 3.15
CA HIS A 147 -2.49 -7.48 4.15
C HIS A 147 -2.06 -6.13 3.57
N TRP A 148 -1.51 -6.12 2.36
CA TRP A 148 -1.06 -4.92 1.68
C TRP A 148 -2.21 -3.95 1.42
N GLU A 149 -3.35 -4.44 0.96
CA GLU A 149 -4.55 -3.63 0.77
C GLU A 149 -5.00 -2.95 2.09
N VAL A 150 -5.00 -3.65 3.23
CA VAL A 150 -5.30 -3.02 4.54
C VAL A 150 -4.26 -2.00 4.93
N ILE A 151 -2.97 -2.33 4.84
CA ILE A 151 -1.86 -1.44 5.23
C ILE A 151 -1.92 -0.13 4.43
N ARG A 152 -2.13 -0.23 3.12
CA ARG A 152 -2.29 0.93 2.22
C ARG A 152 -3.52 1.74 2.55
N TYR A 153 -4.67 1.07 2.74
CA TYR A 153 -5.89 1.75 3.14
C TYR A 153 -5.72 2.58 4.41
N LEU A 154 -5.09 2.01 5.45
CA LEU A 154 -4.84 2.71 6.72
C LEU A 154 -3.97 3.95 6.52
N ARG A 155 -2.90 3.80 5.73
CA ARG A 155 -1.96 4.88 5.46
C ARG A 155 -2.60 6.00 4.63
N ASP A 156 -3.28 5.66 3.53
CA ASP A 156 -4.01 6.60 2.69
C ASP A 156 -5.15 7.29 3.44
N TYR A 157 -5.78 6.59 4.38
CA TYR A 157 -6.80 7.18 5.25
C TYR A 157 -6.18 8.23 6.17
N TYR A 158 -5.06 7.91 6.83
CA TYR A 158 -4.37 8.85 7.70
C TYR A 158 -3.88 10.09 6.95
N GLU A 159 -3.33 9.94 5.75
CA GLU A 159 -2.86 11.09 4.98
C GLU A 159 -3.98 12.02 4.51
N ARG A 160 -5.16 11.46 4.18
CA ARG A 160 -6.32 12.25 3.76
C ARG A 160 -7.06 12.92 4.91
N HIS A 161 -7.10 12.27 6.07
CA HIS A 161 -7.94 12.70 7.20
C HIS A 161 -7.13 13.25 8.37
N HIS A 162 -5.81 13.01 8.41
CA HIS A 162 -4.91 13.28 9.54
C HIS A 162 -5.36 12.61 10.86
N VAL A 163 -6.15 11.54 10.74
CA VAL A 163 -6.64 10.71 11.84
C VAL A 163 -6.64 9.24 11.41
N GLN A 164 -6.33 8.34 12.33
CA GLN A 164 -6.33 6.89 12.06
C GLN A 164 -7.76 6.37 11.87
N ALA A 165 -7.94 5.45 10.92
CA ALA A 165 -9.25 4.84 10.69
C ALA A 165 -9.72 4.04 11.92
N GLN A 166 -10.99 4.24 12.31
CA GLN A 166 -11.60 3.45 13.38
C GLN A 166 -11.91 2.02 12.90
N VAL A 167 -11.96 1.05 13.81
CA VAL A 167 -12.27 -0.36 13.49
C VAL A 167 -13.54 -0.51 12.64
N ARG A 168 -14.60 0.24 12.95
CA ARG A 168 -15.86 0.21 12.19
C ARG A 168 -15.68 0.71 10.75
N GLU A 169 -14.83 1.69 10.54
CA GLU A 169 -14.50 2.23 9.21
C GLU A 169 -13.76 1.21 8.37
N ILE A 170 -12.74 0.56 8.96
CA ILE A 170 -11.95 -0.49 8.31
C ILE A 170 -12.87 -1.65 7.89
N ILE A 171 -13.69 -2.16 8.81
CA ILE A 171 -14.62 -3.27 8.51
C ILE A 171 -15.61 -2.87 7.42
N ARG A 172 -16.19 -1.68 7.50
CA ARG A 172 -17.17 -1.20 6.51
C ARG A 172 -16.53 -1.10 5.13
N HIS A 173 -15.32 -0.57 5.03
CA HIS A 173 -14.58 -0.47 3.78
C HIS A 173 -14.35 -1.86 3.18
N PHE A 174 -13.69 -2.76 3.91
CA PHE A 174 -13.34 -4.08 3.37
C PHE A 174 -14.54 -5.01 3.17
N THR A 175 -15.62 -4.85 3.94
CA THR A 175 -16.90 -5.54 3.67
C THR A 175 -17.46 -5.17 2.31
N ARG A 176 -17.30 -3.91 1.88
CA ARG A 176 -17.73 -3.44 0.57
C ARG A 176 -16.79 -3.92 -0.55
N GLU A 177 -15.48 -3.82 -0.32
CA GLU A 177 -14.49 -4.14 -1.36
C GLU A 177 -14.29 -5.64 -1.60
N TRP A 178 -14.32 -6.44 -0.52
CA TRP A 178 -14.04 -7.88 -0.56
C TRP A 178 -15.28 -8.75 -0.37
N GLY A 179 -16.35 -8.19 0.19
CA GLY A 179 -17.59 -8.91 0.52
C GLY A 179 -17.75 -9.17 2.03
N ARG A 180 -18.96 -9.60 2.42
CA ARG A 180 -19.36 -9.71 3.84
C ARG A 180 -18.58 -10.75 4.65
N GLU A 181 -18.10 -11.83 4.02
CA GLU A 181 -17.33 -12.85 4.73
C GLU A 181 -15.86 -12.45 4.90
N THR A 182 -15.20 -12.13 3.79
CA THR A 182 -13.77 -11.81 3.70
C THR A 182 -13.43 -10.44 4.29
N GLY A 183 -14.34 -9.47 4.21
CA GLY A 183 -14.21 -8.15 4.83
C GLY A 183 -14.77 -8.04 6.25
N SER A 184 -15.15 -9.17 6.87
CA SER A 184 -15.71 -9.18 8.23
C SER A 184 -14.67 -8.87 9.31
N SER A 185 -15.14 -8.44 10.48
CA SER A 185 -14.27 -8.26 11.67
C SER A 185 -13.43 -9.51 11.96
N LYS A 186 -14.06 -10.70 11.91
CA LYS A 186 -13.38 -11.99 12.15
C LYS A 186 -12.29 -12.25 11.11
N ALA A 187 -12.55 -11.99 9.84
CA ALA A 187 -11.57 -12.19 8.78
C ALA A 187 -10.38 -11.22 8.92
N LEU A 188 -10.64 -9.95 9.20
CA LEU A 188 -9.58 -8.95 9.41
C LEU A 188 -8.72 -9.25 10.65
N HIS A 189 -9.30 -9.75 11.74
CA HIS A 189 -8.53 -10.18 12.92
C HIS A 189 -7.76 -11.48 12.69
N LYS A 190 -8.25 -12.36 11.80
CA LYS A 190 -7.49 -13.53 11.37
C LYS A 190 -6.30 -13.13 10.50
N LEU A 191 -6.47 -12.10 9.67
CA LEU A 191 -5.42 -11.52 8.84
C LEU A 191 -4.34 -10.89 9.73
N PHE A 192 -4.74 -10.06 10.69
CA PHE A 192 -3.84 -9.41 11.64
C PHE A 192 -3.95 -10.02 13.05
N SER A 193 -3.24 -11.14 13.26
CA SER A 193 -3.31 -11.94 14.49
C SER A 193 -2.84 -11.22 15.76
N ARG A 194 -2.00 -10.19 15.65
CA ARG A 194 -1.45 -9.44 16.80
C ARG A 194 -2.29 -8.22 17.15
N GLY A 195 -3.53 -8.48 17.57
CA GLY A 195 -4.44 -7.43 18.04
C GLY A 195 -5.21 -6.73 16.91
N GLY A 196 -5.36 -7.36 15.75
CA GLY A 196 -6.25 -6.88 14.69
C GLY A 196 -5.66 -5.75 13.82
N PRO A 197 -6.44 -5.28 12.83
CA PRO A 197 -6.00 -4.26 11.89
C PRO A 197 -5.69 -2.92 12.58
N GLN A 198 -6.31 -2.61 13.72
CA GLN A 198 -6.05 -1.37 14.46
C GLN A 198 -4.75 -1.37 15.26
N LYS A 199 -4.20 -2.54 15.60
CA LYS A 199 -2.91 -2.64 16.30
C LYS A 199 -1.80 -3.01 15.32
N GLN A 200 -1.83 -4.24 14.79
CA GLN A 200 -0.81 -4.74 13.89
C GLN A 200 -0.86 -4.04 12.53
N GLY A 201 -2.05 -3.80 11.99
CA GLY A 201 -2.20 -3.09 10.72
C GLY A 201 -1.69 -1.64 10.78
N ASN A 202 -2.07 -0.89 11.83
CA ASN A 202 -1.58 0.49 12.03
C ASN A 202 -0.06 0.55 12.20
N ARG A 203 0.52 -0.37 12.99
CA ARG A 203 1.96 -0.48 13.16
C ARG A 203 2.68 -0.70 11.82
N LEU A 204 2.23 -1.69 11.04
CA LEU A 204 2.79 -1.96 9.72
C LEU A 204 2.57 -0.79 8.75
N ALA A 205 1.45 -0.07 8.85
CA ALA A 205 1.21 1.15 8.09
C ALA A 205 2.08 2.35 8.51
N GLY A 206 2.95 2.20 9.51
CA GLY A 206 3.79 3.27 10.03
C GLY A 206 2.99 4.35 10.75
N LEU A 207 1.84 3.99 11.31
CA LEU A 207 0.99 4.90 12.06
C LEU A 207 1.25 4.76 13.55
N LEU A 208 1.09 5.86 14.28
CA LEU A 208 1.28 5.89 15.73
C LEU A 208 0.34 4.92 16.44
N ARG A 209 0.75 4.45 17.62
CA ARG A 209 -0.13 3.72 18.50
C ARG A 209 -1.29 4.63 18.94
N VAL A 210 -2.53 4.13 18.82
CA VAL A 210 -3.72 4.81 19.35
C VAL A 210 -3.63 4.82 20.87
N LYS A 211 -3.71 6.00 21.50
CA LYS A 211 -3.78 6.12 22.97
C LYS A 211 -5.14 5.61 23.46
N GLY A 212 -5.15 4.62 24.34
CA GLY A 212 -6.34 4.18 25.09
C GLY A 212 -6.82 2.74 24.90
N GLU A 213 -6.14 1.91 24.10
CA GLU A 213 -6.45 0.48 24.02
C GLU A 213 -5.60 -0.30 25.05
N HIS A 214 -6.28 -0.82 26.08
CA HIS A 214 -5.77 -1.76 27.09
C HIS A 214 -6.64 -3.02 27.04
#